data_AF-A0A970YUL1-F1
#
_entry.id   AF-A0A970YUL1-F1
#
_cell.length_a   1.000
_cell.length_b   1.000
_cell.length_c   1.000
_cell.angle_alpha   90.00
_cell.angle_beta   90.00
_cell.angle_gamma   90.00
#
_symmetry.space_group_name_H-M   'P 1'
#
loop_
_entity.id
_entity.type
_entity.pdbx_description
1 polymer ?
#
loop_
_entity_poly.entity_id
_entity_poly.type
_entity_poly.pdbx_seq_one_letter_code
_entity_poly.pdbx_strand_id
1 'polypeptide(L)' 'MENQNPISELITDDIYELLSSRGLIDEMSVRDYQIKKKFKMLRDRKIRAGEAIEEIRKDYPYLQFDSIKKIVYK' A
#
# COMPACT_ATOMS: atom_id res chain seq x y z
N MET A 1 -15.85 9.89 11.81
CA MET A 1 -15.54 9.23 10.52
C MET A 1 -14.06 8.98 10.56
N GLU A 2 -13.61 7.72 10.50
CA GLU A 2 -12.18 7.41 10.53
C GLU A 2 -11.55 7.88 9.21
N ASN A 3 -10.93 9.06 9.21
CA ASN A 3 -9.95 9.41 8.19
C ASN A 3 -8.72 8.53 8.45
N GLN A 4 -8.69 7.34 7.87
CA GLN A 4 -7.52 6.49 7.95
C GLN A 4 -6.47 7.02 6.96
N ASN A 5 -5.65 7.97 7.43
CA ASN A 5 -4.41 8.35 6.77
C ASN A 5 -3.60 7.07 6.50
N PRO A 6 -3.47 6.64 5.24
CA PRO A 6 -2.84 5.38 4.92
C PRO A 6 -1.35 5.40 5.29
N ILE A 7 -0.73 6.57 5.33
CA ILE A 7 0.69 6.77 5.61
C ILE A 7 0.91 7.46 6.96
N SER A 8 0.08 7.16 7.95
CA SER A 8 0.14 7.74 9.32
C SER A 8 1.45 7.49 10.06
N GLU A 9 2.25 6.51 9.62
CA GLU A 9 3.61 6.30 10.14
C GLU A 9 4.65 7.27 9.59
N LEU A 10 4.32 8.00 8.52
CA LEU A 10 5.20 8.98 7.88
C LEU A 10 4.82 10.42 8.21
N ILE A 11 3.52 10.72 8.24
CA ILE A 11 2.98 12.06 8.48
C ILE A 11 1.69 11.98 9.30
N THR A 12 1.38 13.02 10.06
CA THR A 12 0.14 13.12 10.83
C THR A 12 -1.07 13.28 9.90
N ASP A 13 -2.26 12.98 10.44
CA ASP A 13 -3.53 13.06 9.71
C ASP A 13 -3.78 14.48 9.18
N ASP A 14 -3.54 15.51 10.00
CA ASP A 14 -3.64 16.91 9.60
C ASP A 14 -2.76 17.24 8.37
N ILE A 15 -1.53 16.71 8.31
CA ILE A 15 -0.62 16.95 7.19
C ILE A 15 -1.08 16.15 5.96
N TYR A 16 -1.54 14.91 6.15
CA TYR A 16 -2.07 14.11 5.04
C TYR A 16 -3.29 14.79 4.41
N GLU A 17 -4.25 15.27 5.21
CA GLU A 17 -5.43 16.00 4.75
C GLU A 17 -5.05 17.31 4.04
N LEU A 18 -4.10 18.04 4.61
CA LEU A 18 -3.61 19.30 4.04
C LEU A 18 -2.94 19.11 2.67
N LEU A 19 -2.14 18.06 2.49
CA LEU A 19 -1.49 17.76 1.21
C LEU A 19 -2.50 17.18 0.20
N SER A 20 -3.39 16.31 0.65
CA SER A 20 -4.42 15.69 -0.20
C SER A 20 -5.40 16.72 -0.75
N SER A 21 -5.88 17.65 0.09
CA SER A 21 -6.77 18.74 -0.33
C SER A 21 -6.16 19.69 -1.36
N ARG A 22 -4.82 19.72 -1.48
CA ARG A 22 -4.09 20.50 -2.49
C ARG A 22 -3.67 19.69 -3.71
N GLY A 23 -4.05 18.41 -3.80
CA GLY A 23 -3.63 17.52 -4.89
C GLY A 23 -2.12 17.22 -4.88
N LEU A 24 -1.46 17.32 -3.72
CA LEU A 24 -0.03 17.05 -3.57
C LEU A 24 0.27 15.60 -3.18
N ILE A 25 -0.76 14.78 -2.97
CA ILE A 25 -0.64 13.34 -2.71
C ILE A 25 -1.04 12.58 -3.97
N ASP A 26 -0.11 11.76 -4.46
CA ASP A 26 -0.40 10.80 -5.52
C ASP A 26 -0.96 9.50 -4.93
N GLU A 27 -2.24 9.23 -5.17
CA GLU A 27 -2.94 8.04 -4.66
C GLU A 27 -2.28 6.73 -5.14
N MET A 28 -1.73 6.71 -6.35
CA MET A 28 -1.05 5.53 -6.88
C MET A 28 0.22 5.21 -6.08
N SER A 29 1.05 6.22 -5.80
CA SER A 29 2.24 6.07 -4.97
C SER A 29 1.91 5.66 -3.54
N VAL A 30 0.84 6.22 -2.96
CA VAL A 30 0.35 5.84 -1.61
C VAL A 30 -0.08 4.37 -1.58
N ARG A 31 -0.85 3.92 -2.58
CA ARG A 31 -1.25 2.52 -2.71
C ARG A 31 -0.04 1.60 -2.85
N ASP A 32 0.91 1.96 -3.72
CA ASP A 32 2.10 1.15 -3.96
C ASP A 32 2.96 1.02 -2.69
N TYR A 33 3.03 2.08 -1.88
CA TYR A 33 3.63 2.04 -0.55
C TYR A 33 2.92 1.04 0.38
N GLN A 34 1.59 1.08 0.47
CA GLN A 34 0.80 0.13 1.27
C GLN A 34 1.05 -1.31 0.85
N ILE A 35 1.06 -1.57 -0.47
CA ILE A 35 1.33 -2.89 -1.04
C ILE A 35 2.72 -3.38 -0.65
N LYS A 36 3.76 -2.53 -0.77
CA LYS A 36 5.14 -2.86 -0.37
C LYS A 36 5.24 -3.16 1.12
N LYS A 37 4.58 -2.35 1.96
CA LYS A 37 4.54 -2.54 3.41
C LYS A 37 3.89 -3.88 3.78
N LYS A 38 2.71 -4.18 3.24
CA LYS A 38 2.00 -5.45 3.48
C LYS A 38 2.85 -6.63 2.99
N PHE A 39 3.45 -6.53 1.80
CA PHE A 39 4.35 -7.56 1.27
C PHE A 39 5.51 -7.84 2.22
N LYS A 40 6.22 -6.81 2.66
CA LYS A 40 7.33 -6.94 3.62
C LYS A 40 6.87 -7.65 4.90
N MET A 41 5.75 -7.22 5.49
CA MET A 41 5.17 -7.85 6.69
C MET A 41 4.87 -9.35 6.48
N LEU A 42 4.30 -9.73 5.34
CA LEU A 42 4.00 -11.14 5.04
C LEU A 42 5.29 -11.96 4.86
N ARG A 43 6.31 -11.37 4.25
CA ARG A 43 7.63 -12.00 4.07
C ARG A 43 8.36 -12.18 5.41
N ASP A 44 8.25 -11.23 6.34
CA ASP A 44 8.79 -11.33 7.70
C ASP A 44 8.12 -12.46 8.49
N ARG A 45 6.84 -12.75 8.20
CA ARG A 45 6.10 -13.92 8.71
C ARG A 45 6.40 -15.23 7.97
N LYS A 46 7.43 -15.25 7.11
CA LYS A 46 7.88 -16.40 6.31
C LYS A 46 6.86 -16.92 5.28
N ILE A 47 5.83 -16.15 4.93
CA ILE A 47 4.87 -16.50 3.87
C ILE A 47 5.58 -16.43 2.52
N ARG A 48 5.39 -17.42 1.64
CA ARG A 48 6.07 -17.49 0.33
C ARG A 48 5.68 -16.30 -0.55
N ALA A 49 6.57 -15.86 -1.43
CA ALA A 49 6.36 -14.63 -2.21
C ALA A 49 5.10 -14.69 -3.07
N GLY A 50 4.84 -15.81 -3.76
CA GLY A 50 3.62 -16.00 -4.54
C GLY A 50 2.36 -15.95 -3.68
N GLU A 51 2.35 -16.64 -2.55
CA GLU A 51 1.25 -16.61 -1.57
C GLU A 51 1.02 -15.21 -1.01
N ALA A 52 2.08 -14.48 -0.69
CA ALA A 52 2.00 -13.10 -0.21
C ALA A 52 1.39 -12.16 -1.26
N ILE A 53 1.73 -12.34 -2.54
CA ILE A 53 1.14 -11.55 -3.64
C ILE A 53 -0.36 -11.89 -3.78
N GLU A 54 -0.75 -13.16 -3.69
CA GLU A 54 -2.16 -13.55 -3.69
C GLU A 54 -2.93 -12.99 -2.50
N GLU A 55 -2.32 -12.96 -1.31
CA GLU A 55 -2.92 -12.39 -0.10
C GLU A 55 -3.12 -10.87 -0.21
N ILE A 56 -2.20 -10.16 -0.86
CA ILE A 56 -2.35 -8.73 -1.16
C ILE A 56 -3.47 -8.51 -2.20
N ARG A 57 -3.57 -9.41 -3.20
CA ARG A 57 -4.59 -9.30 -4.25
C ARG A 57 -6.02 -9.36 -3.71
N LYS A 58 -6.24 -10.01 -2.57
CA LYS A 58 -7.56 -10.01 -1.89
C LYS A 58 -7.99 -8.60 -1.45
N ASP A 59 -7.05 -7.76 -1.05
CA ASP A 59 -7.32 -6.36 -0.66
C ASP A 59 -7.43 -5.43 -1.89
N TYR A 60 -6.77 -5.80 -2.99
CA TYR A 60 -6.72 -5.04 -4.23
C TYR A 60 -7.19 -5.90 -5.42
N PRO A 61 -8.48 -6.32 -5.46
CA PRO A 61 -8.98 -7.29 -6.43
C PRO A 61 -8.92 -6.79 -7.89
N TYR A 62 -8.82 -5.47 -8.08
CA TYR A 62 -8.65 -4.83 -9.38
C TYR A 62 -7.21 -4.91 -9.93
N LEU A 63 -6.23 -5.29 -9.10
CA LEU A 63 -4.85 -5.49 -9.53
C LEU A 63 -4.60 -6.94 -9.93
N GLN A 64 -3.93 -7.13 -11.06
CA GLN A 64 -3.44 -8.45 -11.48
C GLN A 64 -2.23 -8.87 -10.64
N PHE A 65 -2.02 -10.18 -10.53
CA PHE A 65 -0.85 -10.75 -9.83
C PHE A 65 0.46 -10.14 -10.31
N ASP A 66 0.67 -10.04 -11.62
CA ASP A 66 1.88 -9.45 -12.21
C ASP A 66 2.02 -7.95 -11.94
N SER A 67 0.91 -7.23 -11.80
CA SER A 67 0.94 -5.81 -11.40
C SER A 67 1.43 -5.66 -9.97
N ILE A 68 0.91 -6.45 -9.03
CA ILE A 68 1.38 -6.46 -7.64
C ILE A 68 2.84 -6.90 -7.57
N LYS A 69 3.23 -7.93 -8.34
CA LYS A 69 4.62 -8.37 -8.46
C LYS A 69 5.55 -7.24 -8.90
N LYS A 70 5.17 -6.48 -9.94
CA LYS A 70 5.95 -5.31 -10.40
C LYS A 70 6.07 -4.25 -9.31
N ILE A 71 5.00 -3.97 -8.56
CA ILE A 71 5.00 -2.99 -7.48
C ILE A 71 5.99 -3.41 -6.38
N VAL A 72 5.95 -4.67 -5.92
CA VAL A 72 6.77 -5.10 -4.76
C VAL A 72 8.25 -5.30 -5.08
N TYR A 73 8.62 -5.50 -6.34
CA TYR A 73 10.02 -5.70 -6.76
C TYR A 73 10.67 -4.47 -7.42
N LYS A 74 9.92 -3.38 -7.62
CA LYS A 74 10.45 -2.09 -8.07
C LYS A 74 10.86 -1.24 -6.87
#